data_AF-A0A838K0G1-F1
#
_entry.id   AF-A0A838K0G1-F1
#
_cell.length_a   1.000
_cell.length_b   1.000
_cell.length_c   1.000
_cell.angle_alpha   90.00
_cell.angle_beta   90.00
_cell.angle_gamma   90.00
#
_symmetry.space_group_name_H-M   'P 1'
#
loop_
_entity.id
_entity.type
_entity.pdbx_description
1 polymer ?
#
loop_
_entity_poly.entity_id
_entity_poly.type
_entity_poly.pdbx_seq_one_letter_code
_entity_poly.pdbx_strand_id
1 'polypeptide(L)'
;MWHDTFIAVHAVAGTLALAAGVAVVGWRTLFGVYFWSLIVMAVTLVGGVATGWPREPVGTNVVFSALIVLAAFMVLQGVQARSVWRAVPGRTSARLLDPVGFTLISLFDGFVIVAVLTRGGPVWLAVAAGVLGVVVGRAAMHRATARVPAA
;
A
#
# COMPACT_ATOMS: atom_id res chain seq x y z
N MET A 1 -14.86 4.39 19.43
CA MET A 1 -14.79 5.79 18.94
C MET A 1 -13.43 6.09 18.30
N TRP A 2 -12.32 6.25 19.04
CA TRP A 2 -11.02 6.57 18.41
C TRP A 2 -10.53 5.51 17.42
N HIS A 3 -10.64 4.23 17.77
CA HIS A 3 -10.30 3.11 16.90
C HIS A 3 -11.08 3.16 15.58
N ASP A 4 -12.40 3.33 15.64
CA ASP A 4 -13.28 3.38 14.46
C ASP A 4 -12.94 4.58 13.55
N THR A 5 -12.65 5.74 14.16
CA THR A 5 -12.20 6.92 13.42
C THR A 5 -10.88 6.66 12.70
N PHE A 6 -9.89 6.08 13.38
CA PHE A 6 -8.61 5.75 12.75
C PHE A 6 -8.78 4.76 11.59
N ILE A 7 -9.62 3.73 11.76
CA ILE A 7 -9.91 2.76 10.70
C ILE A 7 -10.60 3.45 9.51
N ALA A 8 -11.61 4.29 9.77
CA ALA A 8 -12.32 4.99 8.70
C ALA A 8 -11.39 5.91 7.90
N VAL A 9 -10.57 6.71 8.58
CA VAL A 9 -9.59 7.58 7.92
C VAL A 9 -8.52 6.76 7.19
N HIS A 10 -8.04 5.66 7.77
CA HIS A 10 -7.12 4.72 7.14
C HIS A 10 -7.69 4.16 5.84
N ALA A 11 -8.94 3.67 5.85
CA ALA A 11 -9.59 3.10 4.69
C ALA A 11 -9.77 4.12 3.56
N VAL A 12 -10.23 5.33 3.89
CA VAL A 12 -10.36 6.42 2.91
C VAL A 12 -8.99 6.80 2.34
N ALA A 13 -7.99 7.00 3.20
CA ALA A 13 -6.65 7.36 2.78
C ALA A 13 -5.99 6.27 1.92
N GLY A 14 -6.14 5.00 2.28
CA GLY A 14 -5.65 3.87 1.49
C GLY A 14 -6.32 3.79 0.11
N THR A 15 -7.63 4.06 0.04
CA THR A 15 -8.38 4.06 -1.22
C THR A 15 -7.92 5.20 -2.13
N LEU A 16 -7.72 6.39 -1.55
CA LEU A 16 -7.16 7.53 -2.27
C LEU A 16 -5.72 7.27 -2.73
N ALA A 17 -4.89 6.64 -1.89
CA ALA A 17 -3.53 6.27 -2.25
C ALA A 17 -3.52 5.27 -3.41
N LEU A 18 -4.41 4.27 -3.40
CA LEU A 18 -4.54 3.29 -4.48
C LEU A 18 -4.97 3.95 -5.79
N ALA A 19 -6.06 4.72 -5.75
CA ALA A 19 -6.59 5.42 -6.92
C ALA A 19 -5.57 6.42 -7.50
N ALA A 20 -4.95 7.23 -6.65
CA ALA A 20 -3.93 8.20 -7.05
C ALA A 20 -2.65 7.51 -7.55
N GLY A 21 -2.25 6.38 -6.97
CA GLY A 21 -1.09 5.60 -7.43
C GLY A 21 -1.29 5.02 -8.83
N VAL A 22 -2.49 4.53 -9.15
CA VAL A 22 -2.84 4.10 -10.53
C VAL A 22 -2.84 5.31 -11.46
N ALA A 23 -3.48 6.40 -11.03
CA ALA A 23 -3.61 7.60 -11.84
C ALA A 23 -2.28 8.31 -12.09
N VAL A 24 -1.29 8.19 -11.19
CA VAL A 24 0.07 8.74 -11.35
C VAL A 24 0.78 8.25 -12.61
N VAL A 25 0.41 7.07 -13.12
CA VAL A 25 0.96 6.53 -14.38
C VAL A 25 0.60 7.43 -15.57
N GLY A 26 -0.63 7.95 -15.61
CA GLY A 26 -1.12 8.85 -16.67
C GLY A 26 -1.03 10.35 -16.30
N TRP A 27 -1.14 10.68 -15.02
CA TRP A 27 -1.23 12.05 -14.51
C TRP A 27 -0.25 12.27 -13.35
N ARG A 28 0.98 12.63 -13.73
CA ARG A 28 2.09 12.88 -12.79
C ARG A 28 1.78 13.94 -11.72
N THR A 29 0.81 14.84 -11.95
CA THR A 29 0.35 15.85 -10.99
C THR A 29 -0.28 15.25 -9.73
N LEU A 30 -0.83 14.03 -9.81
CA LEU A 30 -1.45 13.35 -8.68
C LEU A 30 -0.46 12.69 -7.72
N PHE A 31 0.85 12.80 -7.99
CA PHE A 31 1.88 12.23 -7.12
C PHE A 31 1.82 12.79 -5.70
N GLY A 32 1.50 14.08 -5.54
CA GLY A 32 1.31 14.70 -4.24
C GLY A 32 0.16 14.07 -3.45
N VAL A 33 -0.97 13.81 -4.11
CA VAL A 33 -2.14 13.16 -3.51
C VAL A 33 -1.78 11.74 -3.08
N TYR A 34 -1.20 10.94 -3.99
CA TYR A 34 -0.70 9.60 -3.69
C TYR A 34 0.21 9.58 -2.45
N PHE A 35 1.22 10.45 -2.42
CA PHE A 35 2.23 10.47 -1.37
C PHE A 35 1.64 10.85 0.00
N TRP A 36 0.81 11.89 0.04
CA TRP A 36 0.20 12.33 1.30
C TRP A 36 -0.87 11.36 1.79
N SER A 37 -1.69 10.82 0.90
CA SER A 37 -2.65 9.76 1.25
C SER A 37 -1.95 8.52 1.80
N LEU A 38 -0.79 8.15 1.26
CA LEU A 38 0.02 7.03 1.76
C LEU A 38 0.53 7.28 3.20
N ILE A 39 1.00 8.50 3.48
CA ILE A 39 1.44 8.89 4.84
C ILE A 39 0.26 8.86 5.82
N VAL A 40 -0.86 9.48 5.45
CA VAL A 40 -2.06 9.52 6.30
C VAL A 40 -2.54 8.09 6.59
N MET A 41 -2.59 7.23 5.58
CA MET A 41 -2.92 5.82 5.74
C MET A 41 -1.97 5.11 6.72
N ALA A 42 -0.66 5.30 6.59
CA ALA A 42 0.32 4.66 7.49
C ALA A 42 0.18 5.13 8.94
N VAL A 43 0.04 6.43 9.17
CA VAL A 43 -0.11 6.99 10.53
C VAL A 43 -1.41 6.54 11.19
N THR A 44 -2.50 6.53 10.42
CA THR A 44 -3.82 6.12 10.93
C THR A 44 -3.90 4.62 11.18
N LEU A 45 -3.17 3.78 10.43
CA LEU A 45 -3.01 2.36 10.75
C LEU A 45 -2.39 2.18 12.14
N VAL A 46 -1.28 2.87 12.42
CA VAL A 46 -0.61 2.80 13.72
C VAL A 46 -1.54 3.24 14.84
N GLY A 47 -2.27 4.35 14.66
CA GLY A 47 -3.27 4.83 15.62
C GLY A 47 -4.42 3.83 15.85
N GLY A 48 -4.95 3.25 14.79
CA GLY A 48 -6.02 2.25 14.86
C GLY A 48 -5.59 0.99 15.60
N VAL A 49 -4.41 0.48 15.26
CA VAL A 49 -3.81 -0.70 15.90
C VAL A 49 -3.49 -0.43 17.37
N ALA A 50 -2.86 0.70 17.71
CA ALA A 50 -2.54 1.05 19.09
C ALA A 50 -3.79 1.18 20.00
N THR A 51 -4.90 1.70 19.46
CA THR A 51 -6.16 1.88 20.21
C THR A 51 -7.03 0.62 20.25
N GLY A 52 -6.83 -0.32 19.32
CA GLY A 52 -7.53 -1.59 19.23
C GLY A 52 -6.81 -2.78 19.89
N TRP A 53 -5.49 -2.68 20.06
CA TRP A 53 -4.57 -3.78 20.40
C TRP A 53 -5.06 -4.77 21.48
N PRO A 54 -5.59 -4.33 22.65
CA PRO A 54 -5.93 -5.25 23.73
C PRO A 54 -7.13 -6.14 23.42
N ARG A 55 -7.92 -5.79 22.39
CA ARG A 55 -9.16 -6.50 22.04
C ARG A 55 -8.95 -7.59 20.98
N GLU A 56 -7.80 -7.57 20.31
CA GLU A 56 -7.55 -8.42 19.16
C GLU A 56 -6.83 -9.72 19.56
N PRO A 57 -7.16 -10.86 18.90
CA PRO A 57 -6.42 -12.09 19.06
C PRO A 57 -4.93 -11.92 18.70
N VAL A 58 -4.06 -12.70 19.35
CA VAL A 58 -2.61 -12.65 19.13
C VAL A 58 -2.24 -12.80 17.65
N GLY A 59 -2.90 -13.71 16.93
CA GLY A 59 -2.67 -13.90 15.49
C GLY A 59 -2.97 -12.64 14.66
N THR A 60 -4.03 -11.91 14.99
CA THR A 60 -4.39 -10.64 14.34
C THR A 60 -3.36 -9.55 14.63
N ASN A 61 -2.89 -9.46 15.89
CA ASN A 61 -1.85 -8.50 16.29
C ASN A 61 -0.52 -8.73 15.55
N VAL A 62 -0.15 -9.99 15.29
CA VAL A 62 1.03 -10.32 14.48
C VAL A 62 0.86 -9.81 13.04
N VAL A 63 -0.30 -10.04 12.42
CA VAL A 63 -0.58 -9.56 11.05
C VAL A 63 -0.59 -8.03 11.01
N PHE A 64 -1.24 -7.35 11.95
CA PHE A 64 -1.24 -5.89 12.02
C PHE A 64 0.16 -5.31 12.21
N SER A 65 1.01 -5.97 13.00
CA SER A 65 2.42 -5.58 13.14
C SER A 65 3.17 -5.67 11.80
N ALA A 66 2.97 -6.76 11.07
CA ALA A 66 3.55 -6.93 9.75
C ALA A 66 3.03 -5.87 8.76
N LEU A 67 1.74 -5.53 8.82
CA LEU A 67 1.16 -4.47 8.00
C LEU A 67 1.70 -3.07 8.36
N ILE A 68 1.99 -2.79 9.63
CA ILE A 68 2.65 -1.54 10.05
C ILE A 68 4.06 -1.45 9.45
N VAL A 69 4.83 -2.53 9.53
CA VAL A 69 6.18 -2.59 8.93
C VAL A 69 6.08 -2.39 7.40
N LEU A 70 5.11 -3.05 6.76
CA LEU A 70 4.87 -2.90 5.32
C LEU A 70 4.48 -1.45 4.96
N ALA A 71 3.60 -0.82 5.73
CA ALA A 71 3.19 0.57 5.53
C ALA A 71 4.39 1.54 5.66
N ALA A 72 5.26 1.32 6.64
CA ALA A 72 6.50 2.08 6.77
C ALA A 72 7.41 1.90 5.55
N PHE A 73 7.58 0.66 5.08
CA PHE A 73 8.34 0.37 3.87
C PHE A 73 7.73 1.04 2.63
N MET A 74 6.42 1.04 2.48
CA MET A 74 5.73 1.75 1.39
C MET A 74 5.96 3.27 1.44
N VAL A 75 5.96 3.89 2.63
CA VAL A 75 6.31 5.31 2.78
C VAL A 75 7.75 5.57 2.35
N LEU A 76 8.70 4.70 2.71
CA LEU A 76 10.10 4.80 2.23
C LEU A 76 10.18 4.72 0.70
N GLN A 77 9.43 3.79 0.09
CA GLN A 77 9.32 3.69 -1.37
C GLN A 77 8.72 4.97 -1.99
N GLY A 78 7.71 5.57 -1.34
CA GLY A 78 7.15 6.86 -1.74
C GLY A 78 8.15 8.01 -1.67
N VAL A 79 9.03 8.03 -0.66
CA VAL A 79 10.11 9.02 -0.52
C VAL A 79 11.15 8.84 -1.64
N GLN A 80 11.53 7.61 -1.95
CA GLN A 80 12.42 7.30 -3.07
C GLN A 80 11.79 7.68 -4.41
N ALA A 81 10.50 7.39 -4.61
CA ALA A 81 9.77 7.82 -5.81
C ALA A 81 9.73 9.35 -5.91
N ARG A 82 9.62 10.07 -4.79
CA ARG A 82 9.60 11.53 -4.76
C ARG A 82 10.94 12.14 -5.17
N SER A 83 12.07 11.55 -4.78
CA SER A 83 13.39 12.03 -5.19
C SER A 83 13.59 11.87 -6.70
N VAL A 84 13.21 10.72 -7.26
CA VAL A 84 13.23 10.47 -8.71
C VAL A 84 12.26 11.39 -9.46
N TRP A 85 11.05 11.60 -8.93
CA TRP A 85 10.08 12.53 -9.49
C TRP A 85 10.65 13.93 -9.59
N ARG A 86 11.31 14.45 -8.54
CA ARG A 86 11.93 15.78 -8.56
C ARG A 86 13.11 15.87 -9.54
N ALA A 87 13.89 14.80 -9.66
CA ALA A 87 15.12 14.80 -10.46
C ALA A 87 14.87 14.76 -11.99
N VAL A 88 13.75 14.20 -12.45
CA VAL A 88 13.42 14.10 -13.89
C VAL A 88 12.07 14.75 -14.18
N PRO A 89 12.05 16.05 -14.53
CA PRO A 89 10.83 16.74 -14.98
C PRO A 89 10.35 16.20 -16.33
N GLY A 90 9.04 15.94 -16.47
CA GLY A 90 8.39 15.75 -17.78
C GLY A 90 8.29 14.33 -18.34
N ARG A 91 8.91 13.30 -17.73
CA ARG A 91 8.73 11.90 -18.15
C ARG A 91 8.49 10.95 -16.98
N THR A 92 7.49 10.09 -17.12
CA THR A 92 7.28 8.93 -16.23
C THR A 92 8.33 7.88 -16.58
N SER A 93 9.39 7.80 -15.78
CA SER A 93 10.46 6.80 -15.98
C SER A 93 10.07 5.46 -15.37
N ALA A 94 10.55 4.35 -15.94
CA ALA A 94 10.45 3.02 -15.33
C ALA A 94 10.93 3.00 -13.86
N ARG A 95 11.93 3.85 -13.52
CA ARG A 95 12.43 4.02 -12.15
C ARG A 95 11.40 4.61 -11.18
N LEU A 96 10.38 5.33 -11.66
CA LEU A 96 9.26 5.81 -10.87
C LEU A 96 8.17 4.73 -10.74
N LEU A 97 8.04 3.86 -11.74
CA LEU A 97 7.03 2.81 -11.77
C LEU A 97 7.34 1.64 -10.84
N ASP A 98 8.62 1.30 -10.62
CA ASP A 98 8.98 0.20 -9.72
C ASP A 98 8.52 0.44 -8.26
N PRO A 99 8.83 1.59 -7.62
CA PRO A 99 8.40 1.83 -6.24
C PRO A 99 6.88 2.02 -6.12
N VAL A 100 6.26 2.68 -7.10
CA VAL A 100 4.81 2.92 -7.12
C VAL A 100 4.05 1.61 -7.36
N GLY A 101 4.52 0.77 -8.29
CA GLY A 101 3.93 -0.53 -8.58
C GLY A 101 3.99 -1.48 -7.39
N PHE A 102 5.13 -1.54 -6.68
CA PHE A 102 5.23 -2.28 -5.43
C PHE A 102 4.21 -1.79 -4.39
N THR A 103 4.07 -0.47 -4.27
CA THR A 103 3.14 0.14 -3.31
C THR A 103 1.68 -0.16 -3.68
N LEU A 104 1.32 -0.13 -4.97
CA LEU A 104 -0.03 -0.47 -5.45
C LEU A 104 -0.39 -1.93 -5.15
N ILE A 105 0.54 -2.86 -5.43
CA ILE A 105 0.36 -4.28 -5.11
C ILE A 105 0.16 -4.45 -3.61
N SER A 106 1.02 -3.82 -2.80
CA SER A 106 0.96 -3.91 -1.34
C SER A 106 -0.31 -3.28 -0.75
N LEU A 107 -0.80 -2.17 -1.32
CA LEU A 107 -2.08 -1.56 -0.93
C LEU A 107 -3.25 -2.50 -1.18
N PHE A 108 -3.34 -3.03 -2.40
CA PHE A 108 -4.39 -3.96 -2.78
C PHE A 108 -4.38 -5.19 -1.87
N ASP A 109 -3.19 -5.75 -1.64
CA ASP A 109 -3.00 -6.92 -0.80
C ASP A 109 -3.39 -6.66 0.66
N GLY A 110 -2.98 -5.50 1.20
CA GLY A 110 -3.41 -5.03 2.52
C GLY A 110 -4.93 -4.93 2.65
N PHE A 111 -5.63 -4.42 1.63
CA PHE A 111 -7.10 -4.39 1.62
C PHE A 111 -7.70 -5.79 1.64
N VAL A 112 -7.16 -6.73 0.88
CA VAL A 112 -7.64 -8.12 0.86
C VAL A 112 -7.42 -8.78 2.22
N ILE A 113 -6.22 -8.65 2.81
CA ILE A 113 -5.87 -9.18 4.14
C ILE A 113 -6.85 -8.65 5.19
N VAL A 114 -7.05 -7.33 5.25
CA VAL A 114 -7.96 -6.71 6.23
C VAL A 114 -9.41 -7.16 5.98
N ALA A 115 -9.83 -7.29 4.73
CA ALA A 115 -11.18 -7.73 4.38
C ALA A 115 -11.45 -9.21 4.75
N VAL A 116 -10.42 -10.06 4.75
CA VAL A 116 -10.50 -11.44 5.25
C VAL A 116 -10.66 -11.44 6.77
N LEU A 117 -9.79 -10.71 7.49
CA LEU A 117 -9.78 -10.69 8.95
C LEU A 117 -11.06 -10.07 9.54
N THR A 118 -11.55 -8.97 8.96
CA THR A 118 -12.79 -8.30 9.41
C THR A 118 -14.05 -9.13 9.23
N ARG A 119 -14.04 -10.10 8.32
CA ARG A 119 -15.14 -11.09 8.16
C ARG A 119 -14.99 -12.31 9.08
N GLY A 120 -14.04 -12.30 10.01
CA GLY A 120 -13.74 -13.43 10.88
C GLY A 120 -13.01 -14.58 10.17
N GLY A 121 -12.40 -14.31 9.01
CA GLY A 121 -11.61 -15.29 8.28
C GLY A 121 -10.35 -15.71 9.07
N PRO A 122 -9.86 -16.95 8.89
CA PRO A 122 -8.71 -17.43 9.62
C PRO A 122 -7.41 -16.76 9.15
N VAL A 123 -6.47 -16.56 10.07
CA VAL A 123 -5.18 -15.87 9.81
C VAL A 123 -4.39 -16.51 8.66
N TRP A 124 -4.41 -17.85 8.54
CA TRP A 124 -3.70 -18.54 7.45
C TRP A 124 -4.22 -18.14 6.07
N LEU A 125 -5.52 -17.84 5.94
CA LEU A 125 -6.12 -17.40 4.68
C LEU A 125 -5.66 -15.99 4.33
N ALA A 126 -5.58 -15.10 5.32
CA ALA A 126 -5.05 -13.76 5.14
C ALA A 126 -3.58 -13.80 4.69
N VAL A 127 -2.75 -14.63 5.33
CA VAL A 127 -1.35 -14.83 4.93
C VAL A 127 -1.25 -15.40 3.51
N ALA A 128 -2.04 -16.42 3.18
CA ALA A 128 -2.04 -17.03 1.85
C ALA A 128 -2.47 -16.04 0.75
N ALA A 129 -3.52 -15.26 1.01
CA ALA A 129 -3.95 -14.19 0.11
C ALA A 129 -2.84 -13.17 -0.08
N GLY A 130 -2.18 -12.78 1.01
CA GLY A 130 -1.04 -11.88 1.01
C GLY A 130 0.10 -12.29 0.08
N VAL A 131 0.59 -13.51 0.32
CA VAL A 131 1.66 -14.11 -0.49
C VAL A 131 1.24 -14.23 -1.96
N LEU A 132 0.01 -14.66 -2.23
CA LEU A 132 -0.49 -14.80 -3.58
C LEU A 132 -0.60 -13.45 -4.30
N GLY A 133 -1.12 -12.42 -3.63
CA GLY A 133 -1.24 -11.06 -4.15
C GLY A 133 0.12 -10.49 -4.55
N VAL A 134 1.13 -10.65 -3.68
CA VAL A 134 2.51 -10.22 -3.98
C VAL A 134 3.10 -10.98 -5.16
N VAL A 135 2.96 -12.31 -5.20
CA VAL A 135 3.51 -13.15 -6.28
C VAL A 135 2.87 -12.81 -7.62
N VAL A 136 1.53 -12.74 -7.67
CA VAL A 136 0.78 -12.42 -8.89
C VAL A 136 1.08 -10.99 -9.35
N GLY A 137 1.09 -10.03 -8.41
CA GLY A 137 1.40 -8.63 -8.69
C GLY A 137 2.80 -8.45 -9.27
N ARG A 138 3.82 -9.06 -8.66
CA ARG A 138 5.20 -9.02 -9.18
C ARG A 138 5.30 -9.68 -10.55
N ALA A 139 4.68 -10.84 -10.74
CA ALA A 139 4.70 -11.53 -12.03
C ALA A 139 4.01 -10.70 -13.13
N ALA A 140 2.91 -10.01 -12.82
CA ALA A 140 2.23 -9.12 -13.76
C ALA A 140 3.09 -7.90 -14.11
N MET A 141 3.74 -7.28 -13.11
CA MET A 141 4.66 -6.14 -13.33
C MET A 141 5.85 -6.54 -14.20
N HIS A 142 6.51 -7.67 -13.92
CA HIS A 142 7.62 -8.16 -14.75
C HIS A 142 7.20 -8.43 -16.20
N ARG A 143 5.98 -8.94 -16.43
CA ARG A 143 5.46 -9.11 -17.80
C ARG A 143 5.15 -7.79 -18.48
N ALA A 144 4.66 -6.79 -17.74
CA ALA A 144 4.38 -5.47 -18.29
C ALA A 144 5.67 -4.73 -18.67
N THR A 145 6.71 -4.79 -17.84
CA THR A 145 8.01 -4.17 -18.14
C THR A 145 8.77 -4.90 -19.24
N ALA A 146 8.68 -6.23 -19.35
CA ALA A 146 9.27 -7.00 -20.44
C ALA A 146 8.68 -6.66 -21.84
N ARG A 147 7.50 -6.03 -21.89
CA ARG A 147 6.84 -5.59 -23.14
C ARG A 147 7.20 -4.16 -23.55
N VAL A 148 7.93 -3.41 -22.72
CA VAL A 148 8.39 -2.06 -23.05
C VAL A 148 9.82 -2.15 -23.60
N PRO A 149 10.06 -1.84 -24.88
CA PRO A 149 11.41 -1.81 -25.44
C PRO A 149 12.30 -0.86 -24.64
N ALA A 150 13.53 -1.29 -24.34
CA ALA A 150 14.54 -0.41 -23.78
C ALA A 150 14.72 0.79 -24.73
N ALA A 151 14.37 1.98 -24.25
CA ALA A 151 14.61 3.24 -24.94
C ALA A 151 16.09 3.62 -24.87
#